data_AF-A0A973YNZ8-F1
#
_entry.id   AF-A0A973YNZ8-F1
#
_cell.length_a   1.000
_cell.length_b   1.000
_cell.length_c   1.000
_cell.angle_alpha   90.00
_cell.angle_beta   90.00
_cell.angle_gamma   90.00
#
_symmetry.space_group_name_H-M   'P 1'
#
loop_
_entity.id
_entity.type
_entity.pdbx_description
1 polymer ?
#
loop_
_entity_poly.entity_id
_entity_poly.type
_entity_poly.pdbx_seq_one_letter_code
_entity_poly.pdbx_strand_id
1 'polypeptide(L)' 'MNSSKLSQYLTDLRGPEEVLPTLSAEELAELLDALYQNLDTHEPEFGAEVWYEMGVEESARRSVGADGAAHGVA' A
#
# COMPACT_ATOMS: atom_id res chain seq x y z
N MET A 1 6.04 11.02 -0.03
CA MET A 1 5.80 10.73 -1.49
C MET A 1 5.55 12.00 -2.32
N ASN A 2 5.88 12.03 -3.63
CA ASN A 2 5.45 13.08 -4.58
C ASN A 2 4.70 12.45 -5.79
N SER A 3 3.98 13.24 -6.59
CA SER A 3 3.15 12.72 -7.69
C SER A 3 3.93 11.88 -8.71
N SER A 4 5.17 12.24 -9.02
CA SER A 4 6.02 11.48 -9.95
C SER A 4 6.48 10.12 -9.41
N LYS A 5 6.56 9.95 -8.09
CA LYS A 5 6.87 8.67 -7.46
C LYS A 5 5.63 7.81 -7.32
N LEU A 6 4.46 8.42 -7.10
CA LEU A 6 3.19 7.71 -7.11
C LEU A 6 2.90 7.09 -8.50
N SER A 7 3.10 7.85 -9.58
CA SER A 7 2.89 7.34 -10.94
C SER A 7 3.86 6.21 -11.31
N GLN A 8 5.07 6.19 -10.74
CA GLN A 8 6.00 5.06 -10.90
C GLN A 8 5.45 3.77 -10.30
N TYR A 9 4.81 3.84 -9.12
CA TYR A 9 4.13 2.67 -8.56
C TYR A 9 2.98 2.23 -9.45
N LEU A 10 2.09 3.15 -9.84
CA LEU A 10 0.91 2.82 -10.64
C LEU A 10 1.22 2.24 -12.03
N THR A 11 2.42 2.50 -12.55
CA THR A 11 2.90 1.98 -13.85
C THR A 11 3.82 0.76 -13.71
N ASP A 12 4.09 0.29 -12.48
CA ASP A 12 4.92 -0.89 -12.25
C ASP A 12 4.21 -2.14 -12.80
N LEU A 13 4.86 -2.84 -13.72
CA LEU A 13 4.34 -4.04 -14.38
C LEU A 13 4.11 -5.21 -13.44
N ARG A 14 4.78 -5.22 -12.28
CA ARG A 14 4.58 -6.24 -11.24
C ARG A 14 3.26 -6.05 -10.51
N GLY A 15 2.72 -4.83 -10.54
CA GLY A 15 1.49 -4.47 -9.85
C GLY A 15 1.60 -4.49 -8.33
N PRO A 16 0.50 -4.13 -7.66
CA PRO A 16 0.44 -3.96 -6.20
C PRO A 16 0.68 -5.27 -5.43
N GLU A 17 0.19 -6.42 -5.92
CA GLU A 17 0.35 -7.72 -5.25
C GLU A 17 1.81 -8.10 -5.02
N GLU A 18 2.67 -7.80 -5.98
CA GLU A 18 4.10 -8.09 -5.88
C GLU A 18 4.88 -6.96 -5.22
N VAL A 19 4.49 -5.69 -5.44
CA VAL A 19 5.26 -4.54 -4.96
C VAL A 19 4.99 -4.24 -3.49
N LEU A 20 3.73 -4.24 -3.05
CA LEU A 20 3.36 -3.84 -1.69
C LEU A 20 4.05 -4.68 -0.60
N PRO A 21 4.19 -6.02 -0.71
CA PRO A 21 4.89 -6.82 0.29
C PRO A 21 6.38 -6.48 0.42
N THR A 22 6.98 -5.87 -0.61
CA THR A 22 8.42 -5.53 -0.63
C THR A 22 8.73 -4.18 0.03
N LEU A 23 7.72 -3.35 0.27
CA LEU A 23 7.88 -2.03 0.88
C LEU A 23 8.10 -2.16 2.40
N SER A 24 8.93 -1.28 2.95
CA SER A 24 8.97 -1.06 4.41
C SER A 24 7.63 -0.54 4.93
N ALA A 25 7.43 -0.58 6.25
CA ALA A 25 6.20 -0.07 6.87
C ALA A 25 6.01 1.43 6.63
N GLU A 26 7.10 2.21 6.66
CA GLU A 26 7.09 3.65 6.39
C GLU A 26 6.74 3.94 4.93
N GLU A 27 7.37 3.24 3.99
CA GLU A 27 7.08 3.40 2.55
C GLU A 27 5.64 3.01 2.20
N LEU A 28 5.10 1.96 2.83
CA LEU A 28 3.71 1.56 2.65
C LEU A 28 2.75 2.62 3.20
N ALA A 29 3.03 3.17 4.37
CA ALA A 29 2.22 4.25 4.95
C ALA A 29 2.26 5.52 4.09
N GLU A 30 3.44 5.92 3.60
CA GLU A 30 3.58 7.06 2.68
C GLU A 30 2.84 6.83 1.35
N LEU A 31 2.87 5.60 0.83
CA LEU A 31 2.16 5.26 -0.40
C LEU A 31 0.65 5.34 -0.21
N LEU A 32 0.13 4.82 0.91
CA LEU A 32 -1.29 4.89 1.23
C LEU A 32 -1.78 6.32 1.42
N ASP A 33 -1.01 7.18 2.08
CA ASP A 33 -1.34 8.61 2.20
C ASP A 33 -1.39 9.30 0.83
N ALA A 34 -0.42 9.02 -0.04
CA ALA A 34 -0.39 9.57 -1.39
C ALA A 34 -1.53 9.08 -2.28
N LEU A 35 -1.89 7.80 -2.17
CA LEU A 35 -3.04 7.22 -2.88
C LEU A 35 -4.36 7.83 -2.37
N TYR A 36 -4.52 7.98 -1.06
CA TYR A 36 -5.69 8.64 -0.48
C TYR A 36 -5.84 10.07 -1.00
N GLN A 37 -4.76 10.86 -0.99
CA GLN A 37 -4.75 12.21 -1.55
C GLN A 37 -5.06 12.24 -3.05
N ASN A 38 -4.58 11.25 -3.81
CA ASN A 38 -4.86 11.14 -5.24
C ASN A 38 -6.34 10.80 -5.51
N LEU A 39 -6.93 9.91 -4.72
CA LEU A 39 -8.34 9.52 -4.80
C LEU A 39 -9.30 10.66 -4.44
N ASP A 40 -8.86 11.62 -3.61
CA ASP A 40 -9.62 12.82 -3.27
C ASP A 40 -9.62 13.88 -4.38
N THR A 41 -8.85 13.68 -5.46
CA THR A 41 -8.84 14.61 -6.60
C THR A 41 -10.00 14.36 -7.57
N HIS A 42 -10.31 15.36 -8.41
CA HIS A 42 -11.37 15.24 -9.43
C HIS A 42 -11.05 14.23 -10.55
N GLU A 43 -9.77 13.96 -10.78
CA GLU A 43 -9.27 13.07 -11.83
C GLU A 43 -8.16 12.17 -11.21
N PRO A 44 -8.54 11.14 -10.43
CA PRO A 44 -7.57 10.23 -9.83
C PRO A 44 -6.80 9.45 -10.90
N GLU A 45 -5.58 9.05 -10.57
CA GLU A 45 -4.74 8.29 -11.48
C GLU A 45 -5.32 6.88 -11.67
N PHE A 46 -5.23 6.36 -12.89
CA PHE A 46 -5.75 5.03 -13.20
C PHE A 46 -5.10 3.96 -12.32
N GLY A 47 -5.92 3.12 -11.71
CA GLY A 47 -5.47 2.05 -10.83
C GLY A 47 -5.17 2.48 -9.39
N ALA A 48 -5.26 3.77 -9.03
CA ALA A 48 -5.03 4.24 -7.66
C ALA A 48 -5.96 3.58 -6.63
N GLU A 49 -7.23 3.33 -6.99
CA GLU A 49 -8.20 2.64 -6.13
C GLU A 49 -7.74 1.23 -5.78
N VAL A 50 -7.40 0.44 -6.80
CA VAL A 50 -6.92 -0.95 -6.67
C VAL A 50 -5.64 -1.02 -5.83
N TRP A 51 -4.70 -0.09 -6.06
CA TRP A 51 -3.48 0.01 -5.27
C TRP A 51 -3.75 0.38 -3.81
N TYR A 52 -4.72 1.25 -3.55
CA TYR A 52 -5.09 1.66 -2.20
C TYR A 52 -5.74 0.51 -1.43
N GLU A 53 -6.72 -0.18 -2.04
CA GLU A 53 -7.40 -1.32 -1.43
C GLU A 53 -6.40 -2.41 -1.03
N MET A 54 -5.53 -2.84 -1.94
CA MET A 54 -4.51 -3.84 -1.63
C MET A 54 -3.47 -3.36 -0.60
N GLY A 55 -3.12 -2.07 -0.60
CA GLY A 55 -2.22 -1.51 0.40
C GLY A 55 -2.83 -1.52 1.81
N VAL A 56 -4.14 -1.29 1.92
CA VAL A 56 -4.88 -1.40 3.18
C VAL A 56 -4.92 -2.85 3.65
N GLU A 57 -5.20 -3.80 2.76
CA GLU A 57 -5.16 -5.24 3.07
C GLU A 57 -3.77 -5.69 3.52
N GLU A 58 -2.71 -5.26 2.83
CA GLU A 58 -1.31 -5.51 3.20
C GLU A 58 -1.00 -4.97 4.60
N SER A 59 -1.42 -3.73 4.88
CA SER A 59 -1.21 -3.09 6.18
C SER A 59 -1.93 -3.85 7.30
N ALA A 60 -3.17 -4.27 7.06
CA ALA A 60 -3.93 -5.10 7.99
C ALA A 60 -3.23 -6.43 8.23
N ARG A 61 -2.77 -7.11 7.17
CA ARG A 61 -2.05 -8.39 7.28
C ARG A 61 -0.77 -8.27 8.12
N ARG A 62 -0.01 -7.19 7.96
CA ARG A 62 1.19 -6.89 8.75
C ARG A 62 0.86 -6.64 10.22
N SER A 63 -0.24 -5.95 10.51
CA SER A 63 -0.68 -5.68 11.88
C SER A 63 -1.05 -6.97 12.64
N VAL A 64 -1.72 -7.91 11.96
CA VAL A 64 -2.08 -9.22 12.54
C VAL A 64 -0.84 -10.10 12.75
N GLY A 65 0.14 -10.05 11.83
CA GLY A 65 1.39 -10.80 11.95
C GLY A 65 2.29 -10.35 13.11
N ALA A 66 2.23 -9.07 13.50
CA ALA A 66 2.96 -8.56 14.65
C ALA A 66 2.38 -9.04 16.00
N ASP A 67 1.06 -9.28 16.06
CA ASP A 67 0.36 -9.75 17.27
C ASP A 67 0.35 -11.30 17.36
N GLY A 68 0.48 -12.00 16.24
CA GLY A 68 0.48 -13.47 16.15
C GLY A 68 1.68 -14.18 16.79
N ALA A 69 2.79 -13.47 17.08
CA ALA A 69 3.92 -14.05 17.81
C ALA A 69 3.66 -14.22 19.32
N ALA A 70 2.58 -13.62 19.86
CA ALA A 70 2.24 -13.67 21.27
C ALA A 70 1.25 -14.79 21.65
N HIS A 71 0.81 -15.63 20.71
CA HIS A 71 -0.17 -16.69 20.98
C HIS A 71 0.19 -18.04 20.33
N GLY A 72 1.09 -18.78 20.98
CA GLY A 72 1.15 -20.24 20.79
C GLY A 72 2.50 -20.86 21.12
N VAL A 73 2.70 -21.27 22.38
CA VAL A 73 2.64 -22.68 22.82
C VAL A 73 2.82 -22.74 24.34
N ALA A 74 1.84 -23.29 25.03
CA ALA A 74 1.94 -23.79 26.40
C ALA A 74 1.50 -25.26 26.40
#